data_AF-A0A1Q4DM64-F1
#
_entry.id   AF-A0A1Q4DM64-F1
#
_cell.length_a   1.000
_cell.length_b   1.000
_cell.length_c   1.000
_cell.angle_alpha   90.00
_cell.angle_beta   90.00
_cell.angle_gamma   90.00
#
_symmetry.space_group_name_H-M   'P 1'
#
loop_
_entity.id
_entity.type
_entity.pdbx_description
1 polymer ?
#
loop_
_entity_poly.entity_id
_entity_poly.type
_entity_poly.pdbx_seq_one_letter_code
_entity_poly.pdbx_strand_id
1 'polypeptide(L)'
;MPALRYPVLIAALALTLAGCGATTPDGAPTTPVRTGVDGSLSSLTDKIDSIALDECATEPAATIFPNCPRFITEVGNVAVAVRGAAPGRPDAAALESSATAVGDAVSAFIRDGCVASPSEPAPSVATCGPDLQKIQAGLKAMQSAVNASAAAAPTTTPAG
;
A
#
# COMPACT_ATOMS: atom_id res chain seq x y z
N MET A 1 -48.56 36.04 9.59
CA MET A 1 -48.08 37.34 9.05
C MET A 1 -47.01 37.03 8.00
N PRO A 2 -47.23 37.37 6.72
CA PRO A 2 -46.33 37.02 5.62
C PRO A 2 -45.26 38.11 5.42
N ALA A 3 -44.03 37.72 5.05
CA ALA A 3 -42.99 38.65 4.61
C ALA A 3 -42.20 38.07 3.43
N LEU A 4 -42.34 38.75 2.28
CA LEU A 4 -41.51 38.93 1.07
C LEU A 4 -40.48 37.82 0.72
N ARG A 5 -40.57 37.13 -0.44
CA ARG A 5 -40.25 37.55 -1.83
C ARG A 5 -38.85 38.17 -2.01
N TYR A 6 -37.89 37.40 -2.54
CA TYR A 6 -37.22 37.70 -3.83
C TYR A 6 -36.40 36.49 -4.33
N PRO A 7 -36.50 36.11 -5.62
CA PRO A 7 -35.75 35.02 -6.21
C PRO A 7 -34.34 35.49 -6.59
N VAL A 8 -33.31 34.75 -6.19
CA VAL A 8 -31.95 34.98 -6.69
C VAL A 8 -31.57 33.80 -7.56
N LEU A 9 -31.71 34.03 -8.86
CA LEU A 9 -31.03 33.30 -9.93
C LEU A 9 -29.51 33.49 -9.73
N ILE A 10 -28.79 32.40 -9.45
CA ILE A 10 -27.33 32.30 -9.69
C ILE A 10 -27.16 31.00 -10.49
N ALA A 11 -27.23 31.10 -11.81
CA ALA A 11 -26.08 31.19 -12.69
C ALA A 11 -25.29 29.88 -12.72
N ALA A 12 -25.52 29.14 -13.81
CA ALA A 12 -24.79 27.96 -14.19
C ALA A 12 -23.28 28.25 -14.27
N LEU A 13 -22.49 27.49 -13.52
CA LEU A 13 -21.13 27.16 -13.91
C LEU A 13 -21.08 25.65 -14.12
N ALA A 14 -21.36 25.24 -15.35
CA ALA A 14 -20.92 23.96 -15.86
C ALA A 14 -19.39 23.99 -15.90
N LEU A 15 -18.73 23.47 -14.86
CA LEU A 15 -17.34 23.04 -14.99
C LEU A 15 -17.35 21.77 -15.83
N THR A 16 -17.29 21.95 -17.15
CA THR A 16 -16.78 20.93 -18.06
C THR A 16 -15.30 20.74 -17.71
N LEU A 17 -15.00 19.81 -16.82
CA LEU A 17 -13.73 19.12 -16.88
C LEU A 17 -13.71 18.43 -18.23
N ALA A 18 -13.08 19.09 -19.21
CA ALA A 18 -12.50 18.45 -20.36
C ALA A 18 -11.40 17.51 -19.84
N GLY A 19 -11.81 16.38 -19.26
CA GLY A 19 -10.98 15.21 -19.24
C GLY A 19 -10.84 14.80 -20.70
N CYS A 20 -9.63 14.95 -21.25
CA CYS A 20 -9.22 14.27 -22.46
C CYS A 20 -9.20 12.77 -22.19
N GLY A 21 -10.38 12.17 -22.03
CA GLY A 21 -10.60 10.76 -22.25
C GLY A 21 -10.68 10.57 -23.75
N ALA A 22 -9.58 10.14 -24.36
CA ALA A 22 -9.65 9.55 -25.68
C ALA A 22 -10.53 8.29 -25.57
N THR A 23 -11.80 8.43 -25.94
CA THR A 23 -12.71 7.32 -26.16
C THR A 23 -12.27 6.59 -27.41
N THR A 24 -11.54 5.48 -27.25
CA THR A 24 -11.57 4.38 -28.22
C THR A 24 -12.74 3.46 -27.88
N PRO A 25 -13.70 3.25 -28.79
CA PRO A 25 -14.69 2.20 -28.65
C PRO A 25 -14.02 0.87 -29.00
N ASP A 26 -13.92 -0.04 -28.04
CA ASP A 26 -14.27 -1.46 -28.20
C ASP A 26 -13.83 -2.26 -26.95
N GLY A 27 -14.66 -3.24 -26.60
CA GLY A 27 -14.74 -3.83 -25.27
C GLY A 27 -13.50 -4.58 -24.80
N ALA A 28 -12.99 -4.15 -23.65
CA ALA A 28 -12.40 -5.01 -22.62
C ALA A 28 -12.55 -4.28 -21.27
N PRO A 29 -12.93 -4.96 -20.17
CA PRO A 29 -12.82 -4.36 -18.85
C PRO A 29 -11.32 -4.16 -18.58
N THR A 30 -10.85 -2.93 -18.76
CA THR A 30 -9.52 -2.55 -18.31
C THR A 30 -9.59 -2.47 -16.80
N THR A 31 -8.95 -3.44 -16.15
CA THR A 31 -8.61 -3.38 -14.74
C THR A 31 -8.04 -1.99 -14.46
N PRO A 32 -8.51 -1.24 -13.45
CA PRO A 32 -7.98 0.07 -13.17
C PRO A 32 -6.48 -0.07 -12.91
N VAL A 33 -5.67 0.53 -13.78
CA VAL A 33 -4.23 0.70 -13.54
C VAL A 33 -4.13 1.59 -12.32
N ARG A 34 -3.77 1.01 -11.17
CA ARG A 34 -3.40 1.76 -9.97
C ARG A 34 -2.17 2.59 -10.33
N THR A 35 -2.38 3.86 -10.66
CA THR A 35 -1.33 4.86 -10.75
C THR A 35 -0.86 5.20 -9.34
N GLY A 36 0.02 4.37 -8.82
CA GLY A 36 0.70 4.60 -7.55
C GLY A 36 1.78 3.55 -7.44
N VAL A 37 3.04 3.99 -7.57
CA VAL A 37 4.23 3.17 -7.87
C VAL A 37 4.17 2.67 -9.32
N ASP A 38 4.95 3.28 -10.21
CA ASP A 38 5.39 2.55 -11.41
C ASP A 38 6.03 1.27 -10.86
N GLY A 39 5.52 0.08 -11.16
CA GLY A 39 5.93 -1.19 -10.52
C GLY A 39 7.40 -1.59 -10.75
N SER A 40 8.25 -0.62 -11.14
CA SER A 40 9.69 -0.70 -11.14
C SER A 40 10.22 -0.99 -9.73
N LEU A 41 11.30 -1.76 -9.70
CA LEU A 41 11.89 -2.22 -8.47
C LEU A 41 12.54 -1.08 -7.65
N SER A 42 13.00 -0.01 -8.33
CA SER A 42 13.51 1.21 -7.68
C SER A 42 12.42 1.97 -6.94
N SER A 43 11.25 2.15 -7.56
CA SER A 43 10.09 2.80 -6.93
C SER A 43 9.57 2.01 -5.72
N LEU A 44 9.61 0.66 -5.81
CA LEU A 44 9.32 -0.21 -4.69
C LEU A 44 10.35 -0.11 -3.57
N THR A 45 11.64 0.02 -3.90
CA THR A 45 12.71 0.21 -2.92
C THR A 45 12.47 1.49 -2.11
N ASP A 46 12.28 2.63 -2.77
CA ASP A 46 12.03 3.91 -2.11
C ASP A 46 10.77 3.88 -1.24
N LYS A 47 9.70 3.23 -1.73
CA LYS A 47 8.46 3.08 -0.96
C LYS A 47 8.67 2.24 0.30
N ILE A 48 9.35 1.10 0.19
CA ILE A 48 9.61 0.24 1.35
C ILE A 48 10.51 0.95 2.36
N ASP A 49 11.55 1.64 1.90
CA ASP A 49 12.43 2.44 2.75
C ASP A 49 11.65 3.52 3.50
N SER A 50 10.74 4.23 2.82
CA SER A 50 9.87 5.21 3.46
C SER A 50 8.93 4.59 4.51
N ILE A 51 8.38 3.40 4.25
CA ILE A 51 7.50 2.71 5.22
C ILE A 51 8.32 2.19 6.42
N ALA A 52 9.57 1.77 6.20
CA ALA A 52 10.45 1.26 7.24
C ALA A 52 10.88 2.33 8.26
N LEU A 53 10.68 3.61 7.93
CA LEU A 53 10.91 4.75 8.83
C LEU A 53 9.69 5.12 9.68
N ASP A 54 8.53 4.50 9.43
CA ASP A 54 7.31 4.75 10.20
C ASP A 54 7.50 4.33 11.67
N GLU A 55 6.83 5.03 12.59
CA GLU A 55 6.88 4.70 14.02
C GLU A 55 6.38 3.27 14.27
N CYS A 56 5.40 2.80 13.50
CA CYS A 56 4.90 1.43 13.58
C CYS A 56 5.87 0.38 13.05
N ALA A 57 6.92 0.77 12.32
CA ALA A 57 8.00 -0.12 11.89
C ALA A 57 9.14 -0.23 12.93
N THR A 58 9.28 0.79 13.78
CA THR A 58 10.48 1.02 14.60
C THR A 58 10.22 0.92 16.10
N GLU A 59 9.05 1.34 16.56
CA GLU A 59 8.66 1.30 17.97
C GLU A 59 8.27 -0.11 18.44
N PRO A 60 8.32 -0.37 19.76
CA PRO A 60 7.91 -1.65 20.32
C PRO A 60 6.47 -2.00 19.95
N ALA A 61 6.29 -3.16 19.31
CA ALA A 61 4.99 -3.59 18.80
C ALA A 61 3.89 -3.66 19.89
N ALA A 62 4.26 -4.07 21.10
CA ALA A 62 3.33 -4.20 22.23
C ALA A 62 2.70 -2.87 22.70
N THR A 63 3.30 -1.72 22.34
CA THR A 63 2.82 -0.40 22.75
C THR A 63 2.19 0.38 21.60
N ILE A 64 2.71 0.24 20.38
CA ILE A 64 2.35 1.10 19.26
C ILE A 64 1.18 0.57 18.41
N PHE A 65 0.87 -0.74 18.46
CA PHE A 65 -0.07 -1.37 17.54
C PHE A 65 -1.45 -0.70 17.39
N PRO A 66 -2.07 -0.07 18.43
CA PRO A 66 -3.37 0.58 18.26
C PRO A 66 -3.35 1.73 17.25
N ASN A 67 -2.18 2.35 17.03
CA ASN A 67 -1.99 3.51 16.16
C ASN A 67 -1.62 3.11 14.72
N CYS A 68 -1.38 1.82 14.47
CA CYS A 68 -0.83 1.33 13.22
C CYS A 68 -1.79 0.98 12.06
N PRO A 69 -3.13 1.17 12.07
CA PRO A 69 -3.98 0.75 10.95
C PRO A 69 -3.55 1.25 9.56
N ARG A 70 -3.06 2.49 9.47
CA ARG A 70 -2.51 3.04 8.22
C ARG A 70 -1.25 2.29 7.78
N PHE A 71 -0.31 2.09 8.70
CA PHE A 71 0.93 1.34 8.44
C PHE A 71 0.63 -0.08 7.94
N ILE A 72 -0.31 -0.80 8.59
CA ILE A 72 -0.72 -2.15 8.16
C ILE A 72 -1.25 -2.15 6.72
N THR A 73 -2.04 -1.14 6.35
CA THR A 73 -2.57 -0.99 4.99
C THR A 73 -1.45 -0.74 3.97
N GLU A 74 -0.50 0.13 4.27
CA GLU A 74 0.63 0.42 3.38
C GLU A 74 1.55 -0.80 3.21
N VAL A 75 1.83 -1.53 4.29
CA VAL A 75 2.62 -2.77 4.24
C VAL A 75 1.92 -3.84 3.39
N GLY A 76 0.61 -4.01 3.54
CA GLY A 76 -0.16 -4.93 2.70
C GLY A 76 -0.15 -4.53 1.22
N ASN A 77 -0.30 -3.24 0.92
CA ASN A 77 -0.27 -2.73 -0.45
C ASN A 77 1.09 -2.94 -1.12
N VAL A 78 2.19 -2.69 -0.40
CA VAL A 78 3.53 -2.87 -0.97
C VAL A 78 3.88 -4.35 -1.15
N ALA A 79 3.41 -5.24 -0.28
CA ALA A 79 3.56 -6.69 -0.47
C ALA A 79 2.90 -7.17 -1.77
N VAL A 80 1.69 -6.69 -2.07
CA VAL A 80 1.01 -7.00 -3.35
C VAL A 80 1.83 -6.47 -4.54
N ALA A 81 2.38 -5.27 -4.42
CA ALA A 81 3.18 -4.65 -5.48
C ALA A 81 4.51 -5.41 -5.72
N VAL A 82 5.19 -5.84 -4.66
CA VAL A 82 6.40 -6.69 -4.74
C VAL A 82 6.09 -8.01 -5.44
N ARG A 83 4.99 -8.67 -5.09
CA ARG A 83 4.55 -9.89 -5.77
C ARG A 83 4.27 -9.63 -7.27
N GLY A 84 3.65 -8.50 -7.60
CA GLY A 84 3.38 -8.11 -8.98
C GLY A 84 4.64 -7.82 -9.81
N ALA A 85 5.73 -7.41 -9.16
CA ALA A 85 7.02 -7.13 -9.80
C ALA A 85 7.94 -8.35 -9.93
N ALA A 86 7.62 -9.46 -9.27
CA ALA A 86 8.44 -10.68 -9.26
C ALA A 86 8.55 -11.42 -10.62
N PRO A 87 7.48 -11.55 -11.44
CA PRO A 87 7.52 -12.36 -12.65
C PRO A 87 8.62 -11.94 -13.63
N GLY A 88 9.29 -12.94 -14.22
CA GLY A 88 10.35 -12.71 -15.21
C GLY A 88 11.71 -12.29 -14.61
N ARG A 89 11.82 -12.20 -13.29
CA ARG A 89 13.08 -11.90 -12.60
C ARG A 89 13.81 -13.18 -12.15
N PRO A 90 15.15 -13.16 -12.07
CA PRO A 90 15.94 -14.30 -11.57
C PRO A 90 15.69 -14.60 -10.08
N ASP A 91 15.21 -13.62 -9.32
CA ASP A 91 14.93 -13.66 -7.88
C ASP A 91 13.43 -13.78 -7.55
N ALA A 92 12.59 -14.10 -8.56
CA ALA A 92 11.13 -14.12 -8.43
C ALA A 92 10.63 -14.90 -7.20
N ALA A 93 11.17 -16.09 -6.95
CA ALA A 93 10.77 -16.93 -5.82
C ALA A 93 11.04 -16.27 -4.45
N ALA A 94 12.13 -15.50 -4.31
CA ALA A 94 12.45 -14.80 -3.07
C ALA A 94 11.52 -13.59 -2.86
N LEU A 95 11.22 -12.85 -3.93
CA LEU A 95 10.26 -11.73 -3.91
C LEU A 95 8.85 -12.23 -3.59
N GLU A 96 8.39 -13.31 -4.23
CA GLU A 96 7.08 -13.91 -3.98
C GLU A 96 6.96 -14.45 -2.55
N SER A 97 7.99 -15.15 -2.06
CA SER A 97 8.02 -15.69 -0.71
C SER A 97 7.95 -14.59 0.35
N SER A 98 8.78 -13.55 0.22
CA SER A 98 8.78 -12.42 1.16
C SER A 98 7.46 -11.65 1.15
N ALA A 99 6.90 -11.37 -0.02
CA ALA A 99 5.59 -10.74 -0.15
C ALA A 99 4.47 -11.59 0.46
N THR A 100 4.53 -12.92 0.31
CA THR A 100 3.55 -13.84 0.89
C THR A 100 3.61 -13.84 2.41
N ALA A 101 4.82 -13.93 2.98
CA ALA A 101 4.99 -13.88 4.43
C ALA A 101 4.44 -12.57 5.05
N VAL A 102 4.66 -11.43 4.38
CA VAL A 102 4.09 -10.14 4.82
C VAL A 102 2.56 -10.13 4.70
N GLY A 103 2.01 -10.61 3.58
CA GLY A 103 0.56 -10.70 3.37
C GLY A 103 -0.13 -11.59 4.41
N ASP A 104 0.48 -12.72 4.76
CA ASP A 104 -0.03 -13.64 5.78
C ASP A 104 0.01 -13.02 7.18
N ALA A 105 1.09 -12.30 7.51
CA ALA A 105 1.20 -11.59 8.79
C ALA A 105 0.18 -10.44 8.92
N VAL A 106 -0.04 -9.66 7.85
CA VAL A 106 -1.10 -8.64 7.79
C VAL A 106 -2.49 -9.27 7.93
N SER A 107 -2.73 -10.39 7.24
CA SER A 107 -3.99 -11.12 7.32
C SER A 107 -4.24 -11.66 8.73
N ALA A 108 -3.18 -12.11 9.41
CA ALA A 108 -3.26 -12.54 10.80
C ALA A 108 -3.65 -11.41 11.74
N PHE A 109 -2.96 -10.27 11.66
CA PHE A 109 -3.26 -9.09 12.46
C PHE A 109 -4.73 -8.63 12.30
N ILE A 110 -5.25 -8.64 11.07
CA ILE A 110 -6.64 -8.27 10.80
C ILE A 110 -7.61 -9.33 11.36
N ARG A 111 -7.38 -10.61 11.07
CA ARG A 111 -8.24 -11.71 11.52
C ARG A 111 -8.33 -11.79 13.04
N ASP A 112 -7.23 -11.48 13.72
CA ASP A 112 -7.13 -11.55 15.18
C ASP A 112 -7.69 -10.27 15.86
N GLY A 113 -8.30 -9.36 15.08
CA GLY A 113 -9.05 -8.21 15.59
C GLY A 113 -8.18 -7.02 15.98
N CYS A 114 -6.95 -6.94 15.48
CA CYS A 114 -5.98 -5.92 15.91
C CYS A 114 -6.16 -4.55 15.24
N VAL A 115 -7.08 -4.45 14.30
CA VAL A 115 -7.52 -3.16 13.75
C VAL A 115 -8.63 -2.62 14.63
N ALA A 116 -8.38 -1.48 15.28
CA ALA A 116 -9.35 -0.87 16.17
C ALA A 116 -10.68 -0.56 15.44
N SER A 117 -11.79 -0.98 16.04
CA SER A 117 -13.16 -0.66 15.62
C SER A 117 -13.87 0.06 16.76
N PRO A 118 -14.61 1.15 16.50
CA PRO A 118 -15.28 1.93 17.54
C PRO A 118 -16.38 1.15 18.28
N SER A 119 -16.83 0.02 17.73
CA SER A 119 -17.91 -0.80 18.28
C SER A 119 -17.42 -2.10 18.94
N GLU A 120 -16.12 -2.36 18.96
CA GLU A 120 -15.53 -3.61 19.47
C GLU A 120 -14.66 -3.35 20.71
N PRO A 121 -14.46 -4.37 21.57
CA PRO A 121 -13.50 -4.28 22.67
C PRO A 121 -12.11 -3.90 22.17
N ALA A 122 -11.34 -3.20 23.01
CA ALA A 122 -9.97 -2.87 22.68
C ALA A 122 -9.13 -4.13 22.39
N PRO A 123 -8.23 -4.11 21.40
CA PRO A 123 -7.49 -5.30 21.03
C PRO A 123 -6.51 -5.73 22.12
N SER A 124 -6.33 -7.05 22.25
CA SER A 124 -5.42 -7.64 23.24
C SER A 124 -3.96 -7.40 22.86
N VAL A 125 -3.18 -6.80 23.77
CA VAL A 125 -1.71 -6.65 23.61
C VAL A 125 -1.03 -8.01 23.39
N ALA A 126 -1.49 -9.05 24.10
CA ALA A 126 -0.93 -10.40 24.01
C ALA A 126 -1.16 -11.05 22.63
N THR A 127 -2.14 -10.57 21.87
CA THR A 127 -2.44 -11.03 20.51
C THR A 127 -1.79 -10.10 19.48
N CYS A 128 -2.01 -8.79 19.61
CA CYS A 128 -1.68 -7.82 18.58
C CYS A 128 -0.23 -7.34 18.60
N GLY A 129 0.44 -7.37 19.76
CA GLY A 129 1.88 -7.10 19.85
C GLY A 129 2.69 -8.10 19.02
N PRO A 130 2.54 -9.43 19.25
CA PRO A 130 3.22 -10.44 18.44
C PRO A 130 2.90 -10.37 16.94
N ASP A 131 1.65 -10.07 16.56
CA ASP A 131 1.28 -9.97 15.15
C ASP A 131 1.88 -8.74 14.46
N LEU A 132 1.87 -7.57 15.11
CA LEU A 132 2.60 -6.41 14.58
C LEU A 132 4.10 -6.69 14.50
N GLN A 133 4.69 -7.39 15.47
CA GLN A 133 6.10 -7.76 15.43
C GLN A 133 6.43 -8.65 14.22
N LYS A 134 5.55 -9.58 13.84
CA LYS A 134 5.71 -10.39 12.61
C LYS A 134 5.66 -9.51 11.37
N ILE A 135 4.79 -8.51 11.33
CA ILE A 135 4.69 -7.57 10.20
C ILE A 135 5.95 -6.71 10.10
N GLN A 136 6.46 -6.18 11.22
CA GLN A 136 7.71 -5.43 11.27
C GLN A 136 8.90 -6.27 10.78
N ALA A 137 9.00 -7.52 11.22
CA ALA A 137 10.05 -8.45 10.78
C ALA A 137 9.90 -8.81 9.30
N GLY A 138 8.68 -9.08 8.84
CA GLY A 138 8.36 -9.36 7.44
C GLY A 138 8.72 -8.19 6.53
N LEU A 139 8.41 -6.95 6.93
CA LEU A 139 8.77 -5.75 6.19
C LEU A 139 10.29 -5.63 6.01
N LYS A 140 11.08 -5.85 7.08
CA LYS A 140 12.56 -5.82 7.02
C LYS A 140 13.12 -6.92 6.10
N ALA A 141 12.55 -8.12 6.14
CA ALA A 141 12.94 -9.21 5.25
C ALA A 141 12.60 -8.91 3.79
N MET A 142 11.41 -8.37 3.52
CA MET A 142 10.98 -7.96 2.18
C MET A 142 11.84 -6.81 1.63
N GLN A 143 12.16 -5.81 2.46
CA GLN A 143 13.12 -4.75 2.13
C GLN A 143 14.47 -5.33 1.69
N SER A 144 14.99 -6.30 2.45
CA SER A 144 16.26 -6.95 2.13
C SER A 144 16.20 -7.70 0.79
N ALA A 145 15.10 -8.41 0.53
CA ALA A 145 14.89 -9.13 -0.73
C ALA A 145 14.79 -8.19 -1.94
N VAL A 146 14.04 -7.09 -1.80
CA VAL A 146 13.89 -6.07 -2.84
C VAL A 146 15.23 -5.37 -3.11
N ASN A 147 15.99 -5.00 -2.07
CA ASN A 147 17.29 -4.36 -2.23
C ASN A 147 18.32 -5.29 -2.91
N ALA A 148 18.35 -6.57 -2.54
CA ALA A 148 19.18 -7.57 -3.21
C ALA A 148 18.80 -7.72 -4.69
N SER A 149 17.49 -7.70 -4.98
CA SER A 149 16.96 -7.79 -6.35
C SER A 149 17.30 -6.55 -7.19
N ALA A 150 17.39 -5.38 -6.55
CA ALA A 150 17.74 -4.11 -7.19
C ALA A 150 19.22 -4.08 -7.58
N ALA A 151 20.09 -4.54 -6.67
CA ALA A 151 21.52 -4.62 -6.88
C ALA A 151 21.91 -5.64 -7.97
N ALA A 152 21.09 -6.66 -8.20
CA ALA A 152 21.32 -7.69 -9.21
C ALA A 152 20.89 -7.27 -10.63
N ALA A 153 20.20 -6.13 -10.80
CA ALA A 153 19.80 -5.65 -12.11
C ALA A 153 21.05 -5.24 -12.93
N PRO A 154 21.20 -5.71 -14.19
CA PRO A 154 22.34 -5.33 -15.01
C PRO A 154 22.33 -3.82 -15.23
N THR A 155 23.41 -3.13 -14.85
CA THR A 155 23.68 -1.75 -15.27
C THR A 155 23.77 -1.75 -16.78
N THR A 156 22.74 -1.24 -17.45
CA THR A 156 22.80 -0.93 -18.88
C THR A 156 23.81 0.20 -19.06
N THR A 157 25.06 -0.17 -19.35
CA THR A 157 26.06 0.77 -19.87
C THR A 157 25.46 1.44 -21.12
N PRO A 158 25.37 2.78 -21.20
CA PRO A 158 24.95 3.43 -22.42
C PRO A 158 26.00 3.11 -23.49
N ALA A 159 25.57 2.51 -24.61
CA ALA A 159 26.43 2.39 -25.78
C ALA A 159 26.71 3.81 -26.29
N GLY A 160 27.96 4.25 -26.14
CA GLY A 160 28.51 5.43 -26.80
C GLY A 160 28.99 5.11 -28.20
#